data_AF-G2RD77-F1
#
_entry.id   AF-G2RD77-F1
#
_cell.length_a   1.000
_cell.length_b   1.000
_cell.length_c   1.000
_cell.angle_alpha   90.00
_cell.angle_beta   90.00
_cell.angle_gamma   90.00
#
_symmetry.space_group_name_H-M   'P 1'
#
loop_
_entity.id
_entity.type
_entity.pdbx_description
1 polymer ?
#
loop_
_entity_poly.entity_id
_entity_poly.type
_entity_poly.pdbx_seq_one_letter_code
_entity_poly.pdbx_strand_id
1 'polypeptide(L)'
;MGFGMNYAHHQCIGGLEVMLPDGDVVRTGQFGISNSPSAFLSKFTYGPSVEGLFLQSNLGVVTKLSLWLTPQPQAYMACTFSVQEYDGLAVMVDAFGEMKRNGTIQSCVWFTSLIETLCIMGRREDFWKGPGPIPDWRLEELRKETGFGHWYARWGLYGPKRIVQAQFDEIKAVMAEKAPEGTITGVLFADDGGVDAASVPSPHGDMFVGVPSLWSLPLINWPIPKDRAGKAAHGDYAPVIPSSGKMVLEWMKVSKPICEANGVELMADFFMHERHIVLMNMFTWDQTDPEQKEKMQRLYYGLYEEAKKRGYGMYRGHVNHMDLIAEMNDFNNHAYNRLVEKIKDAVDPNGILAPGKQGIWPNRFRHLRDTQKPTV
;
A
#
# COMPACT_ATOMS: atom_id res chain seq x y z
N MET A 1 11.38 10.15 4.38
CA MET A 1 10.65 9.12 3.61
C MET A 1 9.94 8.19 4.59
N GLY A 2 8.94 7.43 4.17
CA GLY A 2 7.96 6.79 5.06
C GLY A 2 6.57 7.34 4.80
N PHE A 3 5.65 7.28 5.77
CA PHE A 3 4.27 7.73 5.63
C PHE A 3 4.06 9.22 5.94
N GLY A 4 5.15 10.00 5.98
CA GLY A 4 5.12 11.46 6.15
C GLY A 4 4.67 12.21 4.89
N MET A 5 5.07 13.47 4.77
CA MET A 5 4.64 14.37 3.67
C MET A 5 4.99 13.85 2.27
N ASN A 6 6.12 13.13 2.13
CA ASN A 6 6.62 12.57 0.87
C ASN A 6 6.34 11.06 0.76
N TYR A 7 5.12 10.62 1.13
CA TYR A 7 4.74 9.21 1.17
C TYR A 7 4.59 8.55 -0.21
N ALA A 8 4.21 9.31 -1.23
CA ALA A 8 4.14 8.84 -2.60
C ALA A 8 5.54 8.80 -3.22
N HIS A 9 6.37 7.81 -2.86
CA HIS A 9 7.80 7.78 -3.18
C HIS A 9 8.15 7.99 -4.65
N HIS A 10 7.37 7.40 -5.57
CA HIS A 10 7.57 7.58 -7.02
C HIS A 10 7.39 9.05 -7.44
N GLN A 11 6.53 9.79 -6.74
CA GLN A 11 6.35 11.23 -6.90
C GLN A 11 7.40 12.04 -6.15
N CYS A 12 8.44 11.44 -5.60
CA CYS A 12 9.59 12.16 -5.03
C CYS A 12 10.84 12.03 -5.90
N ILE A 13 10.75 11.28 -7.01
CA ILE A 13 11.87 11.09 -7.94
C ILE A 13 12.07 12.36 -8.77
N GLY A 14 13.27 12.94 -8.68
CA GLY A 14 13.67 14.14 -9.44
C GLY A 14 14.44 13.85 -10.74
N GLY A 15 14.87 12.61 -10.93
CA GLY A 15 15.69 12.18 -12.07
C GLY A 15 16.33 10.80 -11.82
N LEU A 16 16.59 10.07 -12.89
CA LEU A 16 17.15 8.73 -12.91
C LEU A 16 18.43 8.67 -13.78
N GLU A 17 19.36 7.79 -13.44
CA GLU A 17 20.37 7.26 -14.36
C GLU A 17 20.04 5.79 -14.61
N VAL A 18 19.96 5.38 -15.88
CA VAL A 18 19.49 4.07 -16.30
C VAL A 18 20.44 3.52 -17.36
N MET A 19 20.87 2.26 -17.19
CA MET A 19 21.53 1.49 -18.24
C MET A 19 20.48 0.79 -19.10
N LEU A 20 20.52 1.01 -20.41
CA LEU A 20 19.67 0.39 -21.41
C LEU A 20 20.16 -1.03 -21.78
N PRO A 21 19.34 -1.85 -22.47
CA PRO A 21 19.71 -3.22 -22.86
C PRO A 21 20.93 -3.33 -23.77
N ASP A 22 21.24 -2.29 -24.55
CA ASP A 22 22.43 -2.19 -25.40
C ASP A 22 23.68 -1.73 -24.63
N GLY A 23 23.54 -1.37 -23.35
CA GLY A 23 24.61 -0.90 -22.49
C GLY A 23 24.73 0.63 -22.39
N ASP A 24 23.97 1.39 -23.18
CA ASP A 24 24.00 2.86 -23.09
C ASP A 24 23.47 3.34 -21.74
N VAL A 25 24.06 4.43 -21.24
CA VAL A 25 23.65 5.05 -19.98
C VAL A 25 22.91 6.35 -20.26
N VAL A 26 21.64 6.41 -19.88
CA VAL A 26 20.78 7.57 -20.05
C VAL A 26 20.49 8.20 -18.70
N ARG A 27 20.46 9.54 -18.66
CA ARG A 27 19.93 10.30 -17.52
C ARG A 27 18.67 11.04 -17.92
N THR A 28 17.68 11.07 -17.03
CA THR A 28 16.35 11.63 -17.31
C THR A 28 16.20 13.05 -16.76
N GLY A 29 15.18 13.77 -17.24
CA GLY A 29 14.87 15.13 -16.80
C GLY A 29 16.06 16.08 -16.92
N GLN A 30 16.22 16.96 -15.93
CA GLN A 30 17.35 17.88 -15.86
C GLN A 30 18.69 17.17 -15.60
N PHE A 31 18.67 15.95 -15.06
CA PHE A 31 19.89 15.15 -14.82
C PHE A 31 20.54 14.68 -16.13
N GLY A 32 19.81 14.73 -17.26
CA GLY A 32 20.35 14.54 -18.61
C GLY A 32 21.40 15.57 -19.03
N ILE A 33 21.39 16.75 -18.43
CA ILE A 33 22.34 17.83 -18.74
C ILE A 33 23.55 17.69 -17.82
N SER A 34 24.74 17.49 -18.41
CA SER A 34 25.97 17.13 -17.70
C SER A 34 26.34 18.04 -16.52
N ASN A 35 26.00 19.33 -16.59
CA ASN A 35 26.34 20.34 -15.58
C ASN A 35 25.11 21.10 -15.04
N SER A 36 23.90 20.52 -15.12
CA SER A 36 22.70 21.24 -14.66
C SER A 36 22.67 21.41 -13.15
N PRO A 37 22.59 22.65 -12.64
CA PRO A 37 22.36 22.88 -11.21
C PRO A 37 20.94 22.46 -10.78
N SER A 38 20.05 22.19 -11.74
CA SER A 38 18.67 21.79 -11.53
C SER A 38 18.45 20.28 -11.67
N ALA A 39 19.52 19.49 -11.84
CA ALA A 39 19.47 18.05 -12.12
C ALA A 39 18.48 17.26 -11.25
N PHE A 40 18.38 17.61 -9.97
CA PHE A 40 17.52 16.94 -8.99
C PHE A 40 16.45 17.86 -8.40
N LEU A 41 16.29 19.08 -8.92
CA LEU A 41 15.38 20.09 -8.37
C LEU A 41 14.06 20.18 -9.15
N SER A 42 14.07 19.87 -10.44
CA SER A 42 12.90 20.01 -11.31
C SER A 42 12.61 18.70 -12.02
N LYS A 43 11.32 18.35 -12.05
CA LYS A 43 10.80 17.25 -12.87
C LYS A 43 10.38 17.67 -14.26
N PHE A 44 10.40 18.98 -14.54
CA PHE A 44 10.10 19.47 -15.88
C PHE A 44 11.28 19.14 -16.79
N THR A 45 10.93 18.49 -17.90
CA THR A 45 11.88 18.10 -18.94
C THR A 45 11.54 18.80 -20.24
N TYR A 46 12.53 18.95 -21.11
CA TYR A 46 12.31 19.36 -22.50
C TYR A 46 12.22 18.11 -23.37
N GLY A 47 11.05 17.87 -23.97
CA GLY A 47 10.70 16.61 -24.65
C GLY A 47 9.79 15.72 -23.81
N PRO A 48 9.64 14.42 -24.16
CA PRO A 48 8.83 13.49 -23.36
C PRO A 48 9.44 13.22 -21.98
N SER A 49 8.61 13.21 -20.94
CA SER A 49 8.98 12.64 -19.63
C SER A 49 8.96 11.12 -19.72
N VAL A 50 10.13 10.51 -19.59
CA VAL A 50 10.34 9.06 -19.77
C VAL A 50 10.61 8.33 -18.45
N GLU A 51 10.74 9.04 -17.34
CA GLU A 51 11.02 8.50 -16.01
C GLU A 51 10.05 7.38 -15.62
N GLY A 52 8.76 7.60 -15.90
CA GLY A 52 7.69 6.65 -15.61
C GLY A 52 7.85 5.33 -16.36
N LEU A 53 8.52 5.31 -17.52
CA LEU A 53 8.78 4.09 -18.28
C LEU A 53 9.72 3.13 -17.53
N PHE A 54 10.51 3.62 -16.57
CA PHE A 54 11.43 2.79 -15.78
C PHE A 54 10.84 2.37 -14.43
N LEU A 55 9.61 2.78 -14.11
CA LEU A 55 8.92 2.37 -12.89
C LEU A 55 8.05 1.15 -13.18
N GLN A 56 8.26 0.07 -12.42
CA GLN A 56 7.55 -1.19 -12.64
C GLN A 56 7.66 -1.72 -14.08
N SER A 57 8.85 -1.68 -14.68
CA SER A 57 9.06 -2.18 -16.04
C SER A 57 10.33 -3.02 -16.13
N ASN A 58 10.65 -3.45 -17.35
CA ASN A 58 11.88 -4.15 -17.70
C ASN A 58 12.64 -3.44 -18.83
N LEU A 59 12.53 -2.11 -18.93
CA LEU A 59 13.13 -1.33 -20.03
C LEU A 59 14.58 -0.91 -19.78
N GLY A 60 15.09 -1.07 -18.56
CA GLY A 60 16.46 -0.71 -18.21
C GLY A 60 16.80 -1.08 -16.77
N VAL A 61 18.07 -0.93 -16.41
CA VAL A 61 18.58 -1.10 -15.04
C VAL A 61 18.87 0.27 -14.47
N VAL A 62 18.08 0.71 -13.49
CA VAL A 62 18.32 1.99 -12.79
C VAL A 62 19.60 1.86 -11.95
N THR A 63 20.58 2.72 -12.21
CA THR A 63 21.88 2.75 -11.50
C THR A 63 21.96 3.88 -10.48
N LYS A 64 21.23 4.99 -10.71
CA LYS A 64 21.09 6.09 -9.76
C LYS A 64 19.67 6.65 -9.80
N LEU A 65 19.19 7.16 -8.67
CA LEU A 65 17.94 7.88 -8.59
C LEU A 65 18.06 8.99 -7.54
N SER A 66 17.40 10.11 -7.79
CA SER A 66 17.26 11.19 -6.81
C SER A 66 15.92 11.07 -6.08
N LEU A 67 15.90 11.44 -4.79
CA LEU A 67 14.68 11.46 -3.97
C LEU A 67 14.60 12.77 -3.22
N TRP A 68 13.45 13.44 -3.34
CA TRP A 68 13.15 14.61 -2.53
C TRP A 68 12.84 14.22 -1.09
N LEU A 69 13.52 14.89 -0.17
CA LEU A 69 13.35 14.69 1.26
C LEU A 69 12.55 15.84 1.85
N THR A 70 11.66 15.52 2.79
CA THR A 70 10.94 16.52 3.57
C THR A 70 11.93 17.17 4.55
N PRO A 71 12.01 18.51 4.59
CA PRO A 71 12.79 19.20 5.62
C PRO A 71 12.31 18.85 7.03
N GLN A 72 13.22 18.92 8.01
CA GLN A 72 12.88 18.66 9.40
C GLN A 72 11.83 19.67 9.89
N PRO A 73 10.67 19.22 10.39
CA PRO A 73 9.62 20.13 10.84
C PRO A 73 9.87 20.59 12.29
N GLN A 74 9.42 21.81 12.62
CA GLN A 74 9.43 22.34 13.99
C GLN A 74 8.49 21.60 14.94
N ALA A 75 7.41 21.01 14.40
CA ALA A 75 6.46 20.21 15.14
C ALA A 75 5.97 19.02 14.32
N TYR A 76 5.71 17.95 15.03
CA TYR A 76 5.08 16.73 14.56
C TYR A 76 3.93 16.39 15.51
N MET A 77 2.75 16.09 14.99
CA MET A 77 1.66 15.53 15.80
C MET A 77 1.28 14.15 15.30
N ALA A 78 1.45 13.14 16.15
CA ALA A 78 0.96 11.80 15.91
C ALA A 78 -0.55 11.77 16.18
N CYS A 79 -1.34 11.51 15.15
CA CYS A 79 -2.79 11.56 15.20
C CYS A 79 -3.38 10.18 14.98
N THR A 80 -4.49 9.89 15.68
CA THR A 80 -5.21 8.63 15.53
C THR A 80 -6.71 8.84 15.59
N PHE A 81 -7.47 8.01 14.88
CA PHE A 81 -8.93 7.97 14.93
C PHE A 81 -9.41 6.53 14.93
N SER A 82 -10.35 6.18 15.81
CA SER A 82 -10.89 4.82 15.94
C SER A 82 -12.40 4.82 15.89
N VAL A 83 -13.01 3.89 15.15
CA VAL A 83 -14.46 3.65 15.16
C VAL A 83 -14.75 2.23 15.64
N GLN A 84 -15.75 2.11 16.50
CA GLN A 84 -16.09 0.82 17.11
C GLN A 84 -16.84 -0.08 16.15
N GLU A 85 -17.77 0.47 15.37
CA GLU A 85 -18.63 -0.29 14.46
C GLU A 85 -17.95 -0.60 13.13
N TYR A 86 -18.20 -1.81 12.60
CA TYR A 86 -17.64 -2.26 11.34
C TYR A 86 -18.09 -1.38 10.15
N ASP A 87 -19.37 -1.00 10.12
CA ASP A 87 -19.91 -0.16 9.04
C ASP A 87 -19.50 1.32 9.19
N GLY A 88 -18.92 1.71 10.33
CA GLY A 88 -18.35 3.04 10.57
C GLY A 88 -17.21 3.41 9.61
N LEU A 89 -16.60 2.41 8.96
CA LEU A 89 -15.57 2.60 7.94
C LEU A 89 -16.02 3.55 6.82
N ALA A 90 -17.27 3.47 6.38
CA ALA A 90 -17.73 4.25 5.24
C ALA A 90 -17.67 5.76 5.53
N VAL A 91 -18.26 6.19 6.64
CA VAL A 91 -18.26 7.60 7.07
C VAL A 91 -16.84 8.08 7.34
N MET A 92 -16.02 7.24 7.98
CA MET A 92 -14.62 7.54 8.25
C MET A 92 -13.85 7.79 6.95
N VAL A 93 -13.98 6.89 5.96
CA VAL A 93 -13.30 7.03 4.66
C VAL A 93 -13.75 8.31 3.93
N ASP A 94 -15.05 8.62 3.92
CA ASP A 94 -15.55 9.81 3.24
C ASP A 94 -15.04 11.11 3.88
N ALA A 95 -15.03 11.17 5.23
CA ALA A 95 -14.53 12.32 5.97
C ALA A 95 -13.03 12.55 5.75
N PHE A 96 -12.20 11.50 5.90
CA PHE A 96 -10.76 11.60 5.65
C PHE A 96 -10.44 11.87 4.18
N GLY A 97 -11.19 11.27 3.26
CA GLY A 97 -11.05 11.50 1.82
C GLY A 97 -11.28 12.96 1.44
N GLU A 98 -12.30 13.61 2.03
CA GLU A 98 -12.52 15.05 1.85
C GLU A 98 -11.37 15.90 2.39
N MET A 99 -10.92 15.62 3.61
CA MET A 99 -9.79 16.31 4.25
C MET A 99 -8.45 16.11 3.52
N LYS A 100 -8.29 14.98 2.82
CA LYS A 100 -7.15 14.75 1.92
C LYS A 100 -7.25 15.59 0.65
N ARG A 101 -8.44 15.71 0.06
CA ARG A 101 -8.65 16.48 -1.18
C ARG A 101 -8.55 17.99 -0.99
N ASN A 102 -8.98 18.52 0.15
CA ASN A 102 -8.93 19.95 0.44
C ASN A 102 -7.58 20.39 1.08
N GLY A 103 -6.71 19.44 1.43
CA GLY A 103 -5.38 19.71 1.97
C GLY A 103 -5.31 19.92 3.49
N THR A 104 -6.42 19.71 4.22
CA THR A 104 -6.40 19.67 5.70
C THR A 104 -5.46 18.58 6.21
N ILE A 105 -5.47 17.41 5.57
CA ILE A 105 -4.51 16.32 5.81
C ILE A 105 -3.65 16.14 4.56
N GLN A 106 -2.35 16.32 4.71
CA GLN A 106 -1.41 16.29 3.58
C GLN A 106 -0.64 14.96 3.50
N SER A 107 -0.33 14.36 4.65
CA SER A 107 0.40 13.09 4.78
C SER A 107 -0.47 11.86 4.45
N CYS A 108 0.15 10.69 4.36
CA CYS A 108 -0.61 9.45 4.21
C CYS A 108 -1.49 9.21 5.44
N VAL A 109 -2.75 8.83 5.20
CA VAL A 109 -3.59 8.26 6.27
C VAL A 109 -3.57 6.76 6.10
N TRP A 110 -2.97 6.06 7.07
CA TRP A 110 -2.94 4.61 7.11
C TRP A 110 -4.11 4.11 7.94
N PHE A 111 -4.98 3.32 7.31
CA PHE A 111 -6.10 2.65 7.96
C PHE A 111 -5.75 1.21 8.18
N THR A 112 -6.11 0.65 9.32
CA THR A 112 -5.92 -0.76 9.65
C THR A 112 -7.17 -1.34 10.32
N SER A 113 -7.40 -2.62 10.07
CA SER A 113 -8.43 -3.41 10.73
C SER A 113 -7.98 -3.89 12.12
N LEU A 114 -8.95 -4.25 12.97
CA LEU A 114 -8.67 -4.94 14.23
C LEU A 114 -7.79 -6.19 14.02
N ILE A 115 -8.14 -7.03 13.03
CA ILE A 115 -7.42 -8.27 12.71
C ILE A 115 -5.94 -7.99 12.48
N GLU A 116 -5.61 -7.04 11.61
CA GLU A 116 -4.22 -6.73 11.32
C GLU A 116 -3.46 -6.22 12.54
N THR A 117 -4.11 -5.39 13.37
CA THR A 117 -3.54 -4.94 14.64
C THR A 117 -3.20 -6.14 15.54
N LEU A 118 -4.10 -7.13 15.65
CA LEU A 118 -3.84 -8.36 16.40
C LEU A 118 -2.70 -9.19 15.80
N CYS A 119 -2.62 -9.27 14.47
CA CYS A 119 -1.53 -9.97 13.78
C CYS A 119 -0.16 -9.40 14.11
N ILE A 120 -0.05 -8.08 14.30
CA ILE A 120 1.20 -7.46 14.70
C ILE A 120 1.51 -7.71 16.18
N MET A 121 0.48 -7.77 17.03
CA MET A 121 0.63 -7.93 18.48
C MET A 121 0.98 -9.35 18.93
N GLY A 122 0.60 -10.38 18.18
CA GLY A 122 0.76 -11.76 18.62
C GLY A 122 0.52 -12.79 17.53
N ARG A 123 0.24 -14.03 17.94
CA ARG A 123 -0.10 -15.14 17.02
C ARG A 123 -1.57 -15.47 17.12
N ARG A 124 -2.14 -16.12 16.10
CA ARG A 124 -3.56 -16.47 16.08
C ARG A 124 -3.99 -17.22 17.34
N GLU A 125 -3.18 -18.18 17.81
CA GLU A 125 -3.46 -18.99 19.01
C GLU A 125 -3.53 -18.21 20.33
N ASP A 126 -2.99 -16.98 20.37
CA ASP A 126 -3.11 -16.08 21.53
C ASP A 126 -4.52 -15.50 21.65
N PHE A 127 -5.26 -15.44 20.53
CA PHE A 127 -6.56 -14.79 20.44
C PHE A 127 -7.70 -15.76 20.12
N TRP A 128 -7.40 -16.84 19.39
CA TRP A 128 -8.37 -17.87 18.98
C TRP A 128 -7.69 -19.23 18.75
N LYS A 129 -8.15 -20.25 19.48
CA LYS A 129 -7.69 -21.65 19.36
C LYS A 129 -8.67 -22.57 18.66
N GLY A 130 -9.87 -22.08 18.36
CA GLY A 130 -10.88 -22.86 17.66
C GLY A 130 -10.57 -23.07 16.17
N PRO A 131 -11.37 -23.89 15.48
CA PRO A 131 -11.23 -24.10 14.03
C PRO A 131 -11.64 -22.85 13.24
N GLY A 132 -11.15 -22.76 12.00
CA GLY A 132 -11.56 -21.72 11.04
C GLY A 132 -11.21 -20.29 11.46
N PRO A 133 -11.70 -19.27 10.74
CA PRO A 133 -11.48 -17.86 11.10
C PRO A 133 -12.00 -17.51 12.50
N ILE A 134 -11.45 -16.45 13.11
CA ILE A 134 -11.98 -15.92 14.38
C ILE A 134 -13.46 -15.51 14.20
N PRO A 135 -14.39 -16.04 15.00
CA PRO A 135 -15.80 -15.71 14.86
C PRO A 135 -16.10 -14.29 15.37
N ASP A 136 -17.13 -13.65 14.81
CA ASP A 136 -17.48 -12.25 15.10
C ASP A 136 -17.69 -11.97 16.61
N TRP A 137 -18.29 -12.91 17.35
CA TRP A 137 -18.47 -12.76 18.79
C TRP A 137 -17.13 -12.66 19.55
N ARG A 138 -16.10 -13.39 19.10
CA ARG A 138 -14.76 -13.36 19.72
C ARG A 138 -14.02 -12.08 19.31
N LEU A 139 -14.22 -11.60 18.08
CA LEU A 139 -13.68 -10.31 17.65
C LEU A 139 -14.23 -9.15 18.49
N GLU A 140 -15.51 -9.20 18.84
CA GLU A 140 -16.13 -8.20 19.71
C GLU A 140 -15.59 -8.23 21.16
N GLU A 141 -15.24 -9.41 21.69
CA GLU A 141 -14.53 -9.53 22.97
C GLU A 141 -13.11 -8.95 22.88
N LEU A 142 -12.34 -9.34 21.87
CA LEU A 142 -10.97 -8.88 21.64
C LEU A 142 -10.90 -7.35 21.46
N ARG A 143 -11.90 -6.77 20.81
CA ARG A 143 -12.06 -5.32 20.67
C ARG A 143 -12.14 -4.64 22.04
N LYS A 144 -12.94 -5.17 22.96
CA LYS A 144 -13.08 -4.64 24.34
C LYS A 144 -11.83 -4.88 25.18
N GLU A 145 -11.19 -6.03 25.05
CA GLU A 145 -9.95 -6.39 25.77
C GLU A 145 -8.78 -5.48 25.39
N THR A 146 -8.66 -5.13 24.10
CA THR A 146 -7.55 -4.34 23.56
C THR A 146 -7.82 -2.83 23.52
N GLY A 147 -9.09 -2.42 23.52
CA GLY A 147 -9.51 -1.03 23.38
C GLY A 147 -9.42 -0.48 21.95
N PHE A 148 -9.05 -1.31 20.96
CA PHE A 148 -9.09 -0.93 19.55
C PHE A 148 -10.52 -0.92 19.02
N GLY A 149 -10.78 -0.16 17.96
CA GLY A 149 -12.03 -0.24 17.21
C GLY A 149 -11.96 -1.33 16.14
N HIS A 150 -13.06 -1.53 15.40
CA HIS A 150 -13.02 -2.35 14.19
C HIS A 150 -12.08 -1.75 13.13
N TRP A 151 -12.02 -0.41 13.08
CA TRP A 151 -11.16 0.33 12.16
C TRP A 151 -10.41 1.43 12.88
N TYR A 152 -9.15 1.60 12.48
CA TYR A 152 -8.24 2.54 13.09
C TYR A 152 -7.45 3.28 12.01
N ALA A 153 -7.45 4.61 12.04
CA ALA A 153 -6.60 5.44 11.20
C ALA A 153 -5.47 6.08 12.00
N ARG A 154 -4.29 6.17 11.39
CA ARG A 154 -3.14 6.89 11.89
C ARG A 154 -2.56 7.79 10.81
N TRP A 155 -2.15 8.99 11.20
CA TRP A 155 -1.45 9.92 10.32
C TRP A 155 -0.61 10.90 11.14
N GLY A 156 0.28 11.60 10.44
CA GLY A 156 1.08 12.66 11.03
C GLY A 156 0.68 14.04 10.52
N LEU A 157 0.79 15.06 11.37
CA LEU A 157 0.79 16.46 10.96
C LEU A 157 2.20 17.04 11.17
N TYR A 158 2.69 17.83 10.21
CA TYR A 158 4.07 18.28 10.18
C TYR A 158 4.15 19.77 9.83
N GLY A 159 4.94 20.54 10.58
CA GLY A 159 5.18 21.95 10.27
C GLY A 159 5.34 22.81 11.52
N PRO A 160 5.08 24.12 11.43
CA PRO A 160 5.10 25.00 12.59
C PRO A 160 4.02 24.59 13.61
N LYS A 161 4.37 24.62 14.90
CA LYS A 161 3.49 24.21 16.02
C LYS A 161 2.07 24.78 15.93
N ARG A 162 1.93 26.07 15.65
CA ARG A 162 0.62 26.74 15.56
C ARG A 162 -0.26 26.20 14.42
N ILE A 163 0.36 25.82 13.29
CA ILE A 163 -0.35 25.33 12.11
C ILE A 163 -0.80 23.90 12.34
N VAL A 164 0.09 23.07 12.88
CA VAL A 164 -0.21 21.68 13.25
C VAL A 164 -1.36 21.62 14.27
N GLN A 165 -1.36 22.49 15.30
CA GLN A 165 -2.45 22.55 16.26
C GLN A 165 -3.77 22.96 15.60
N ALA A 166 -3.78 24.01 14.78
CA ALA A 166 -4.99 24.45 14.09
C ALA A 166 -5.54 23.40 13.12
N GLN A 167 -4.67 22.68 12.41
CA GLN A 167 -5.06 21.54 11.57
C GLN A 167 -5.71 20.43 12.41
N PHE A 168 -5.14 20.08 13.56
CA PHE A 168 -5.71 19.06 14.42
C PHE A 168 -7.08 19.47 15.00
N ASP A 169 -7.22 20.73 15.41
CA ASP A 169 -8.47 21.25 15.95
C ASP A 169 -9.59 21.23 14.89
N GLU A 170 -9.26 21.58 13.65
CA GLU A 170 -10.18 21.47 12.50
C GLU A 170 -10.58 20.01 12.23
N ILE A 171 -9.61 19.09 12.17
CA ILE A 171 -9.89 17.66 11.96
C ILE A 171 -10.79 17.13 13.08
N LYS A 172 -10.50 17.50 14.34
CA LYS A 172 -11.30 17.11 15.50
C LYS A 172 -12.73 17.63 15.40
N ALA A 173 -12.94 18.87 14.94
CA ALA A 173 -14.27 19.43 14.75
C ALA A 173 -15.05 18.67 13.66
N VAL A 174 -14.43 18.43 12.50
CA VAL A 174 -15.04 17.67 11.39
C VAL A 174 -15.41 16.25 11.84
N MET A 175 -14.52 15.57 12.57
CA MET A 175 -14.79 14.20 13.01
C MET A 175 -15.85 14.14 14.13
N ALA A 176 -15.91 15.14 15.01
CA ALA A 176 -16.98 15.23 16.01
C ALA A 176 -18.37 15.42 15.37
N GLU A 177 -18.45 16.10 14.22
CA GLU A 177 -19.70 16.24 13.47
C GLU A 177 -20.04 14.97 12.67
N LYS A 178 -19.08 14.45 11.90
CA LYS A 178 -19.33 13.37 10.93
C LYS A 178 -19.36 11.98 11.56
N ALA A 179 -18.50 11.72 12.55
CA ALA A 179 -18.37 10.43 13.20
C ALA A 179 -18.23 10.59 14.73
N PRO A 180 -19.28 11.11 15.41
CA PRO A 180 -19.25 11.44 16.84
C PRO A 180 -18.94 10.25 17.76
N GLU A 181 -19.24 9.04 17.30
CA GLU A 181 -18.97 7.78 18.04
C GLU A 181 -17.50 7.36 17.98
N GLY A 182 -16.67 8.05 17.18
CA GLY A 182 -15.25 7.75 17.04
C GLY A 182 -14.38 8.51 18.02
N THR A 183 -13.24 7.91 18.36
CA THR A 183 -12.27 8.49 19.29
C THR A 183 -11.08 9.05 18.52
N ILE A 184 -10.84 10.36 18.65
CA ILE A 184 -9.65 11.03 18.10
C ILE A 184 -8.60 11.31 19.18
N THR A 185 -7.33 11.07 18.88
CA THR A 185 -6.20 11.47 19.74
C THR A 185 -5.12 12.17 18.93
N GLY A 186 -4.40 13.09 19.59
CA GLY A 186 -3.27 13.83 19.02
C GLY A 186 -2.19 14.01 20.07
N VAL A 187 -0.96 13.57 19.76
CA VAL A 187 0.21 13.73 20.63
C VAL A 187 1.23 14.61 19.92
N LEU A 188 1.46 15.81 20.47
CA LEU A 188 2.32 16.84 19.88
C LEU A 188 3.76 16.72 20.38
N PHE A 189 4.69 16.72 19.44
CA PHE A 189 6.13 16.85 19.63
C PHE A 189 6.57 18.15 18.95
N ALA A 190 7.31 19.01 19.64
CA ALA A 190 7.75 20.28 19.08
C ALA A 190 9.10 20.71 19.65
N ASP A 191 9.94 21.27 18.79
CA ASP A 191 11.26 21.81 19.11
C ASP A 191 11.55 22.98 18.15
N ASP A 192 12.05 24.11 18.69
CA ASP A 192 12.38 25.30 17.90
C ASP A 192 13.49 25.03 16.87
N GLY A 193 14.40 24.09 17.18
CA GLY A 193 15.45 23.61 16.28
C GLY A 193 15.01 22.53 15.29
N GLY A 194 13.76 22.06 15.38
CA GLY A 194 13.23 20.95 14.60
C GLY A 194 13.15 19.66 15.42
N VAL A 195 12.07 18.91 15.24
CA VAL A 195 11.85 17.63 15.94
C VAL A 195 12.84 16.59 15.43
N ASP A 196 13.70 16.07 16.30
CA ASP A 196 14.51 14.89 15.98
C ASP A 196 13.60 13.66 15.89
N ALA A 197 13.57 13.04 14.71
CA ALA A 197 12.77 11.86 14.44
C ALA A 197 13.07 10.70 15.39
N ALA A 198 14.33 10.53 15.82
CA ALA A 198 14.73 9.46 16.74
C ALA A 198 14.25 9.69 18.18
N SER A 199 13.89 10.93 18.53
CA SER A 199 13.37 11.26 19.87
C SER A 199 11.88 10.91 20.04
N VAL A 200 11.16 10.69 18.93
CA VAL A 200 9.73 10.38 18.96
C VAL A 200 9.53 8.88 19.29
N PRO A 201 8.82 8.53 20.38
CA PRO A 201 8.63 7.13 20.75
C PRO A 201 7.92 6.31 19.68
N SER A 202 8.27 5.03 19.53
CA SER A 202 7.74 4.12 18.49
C SER A 202 6.20 4.11 18.34
N PRO A 203 5.38 4.14 19.41
CA PRO A 203 3.92 4.24 19.27
C PRO A 203 3.43 5.49 18.50
N HIS A 204 4.28 6.52 18.39
CA HIS A 204 3.96 7.80 17.76
C HIS A 204 4.85 8.12 16.55
N GLY A 205 6.07 7.58 16.46
CA GLY A 205 7.09 7.98 15.49
C GLY A 205 7.19 7.02 14.30
N ASP A 206 8.12 6.07 14.39
CA ASP A 206 8.44 5.05 13.38
C ASP A 206 8.28 5.55 11.92
N MET A 207 7.47 4.86 11.12
CA MET A 207 7.24 5.18 9.71
C MET A 207 6.63 6.56 9.47
N PHE A 208 6.00 7.18 10.47
CA PHE A 208 5.42 8.51 10.35
C PHE A 208 6.48 9.61 10.47
N VAL A 209 7.58 9.40 11.19
CA VAL A 209 8.71 10.35 11.25
C VAL A 209 9.89 9.92 10.38
N GLY A 210 9.76 8.79 9.70
CA GLY A 210 10.77 8.25 8.78
C GLY A 210 11.90 7.48 9.45
N VAL A 211 11.65 6.97 10.67
CA VAL A 211 12.53 6.03 11.36
C VAL A 211 12.17 4.60 10.90
N PRO A 212 13.07 3.88 10.23
CA PRO A 212 12.80 2.52 9.76
C PRO A 212 12.72 1.54 10.93
N SER A 213 11.80 0.59 10.85
CA SER A 213 11.67 -0.48 11.84
C SER A 213 11.12 -1.77 11.21
N LEU A 214 11.30 -2.89 11.91
CA LEU A 214 10.73 -4.21 11.57
C LEU A 214 9.48 -4.53 12.42
N TRP A 215 8.81 -3.50 12.92
CA TRP A 215 7.76 -3.63 13.93
C TRP A 215 6.57 -4.49 13.48
N SER A 216 6.24 -4.45 12.18
CA SER A 216 5.16 -5.24 11.58
C SER A 216 5.60 -6.64 11.14
N LEU A 217 6.90 -6.97 11.16
CA LEU A 217 7.40 -8.28 10.74
C LEU A 217 6.76 -9.47 11.50
N PRO A 218 6.42 -9.38 12.80
CA PRO A 218 5.75 -10.47 13.51
C PRO A 218 4.45 -10.95 12.86
N LEU A 219 3.73 -10.09 12.12
CA LEU A 219 2.48 -10.40 11.44
C LEU A 219 2.52 -11.65 10.57
N ILE A 220 3.66 -11.93 9.91
CA ILE A 220 3.77 -13.10 9.03
C ILE A 220 3.67 -14.41 9.80
N ASN A 221 3.97 -14.39 11.11
CA ASN A 221 3.92 -15.56 11.98
C ASN A 221 2.51 -15.82 12.56
N TRP A 222 1.51 -15.00 12.19
CA TRP A 222 0.13 -15.17 12.62
C TRP A 222 -0.39 -16.62 12.57
N PRO A 223 -0.20 -17.39 11.47
CA PRO A 223 -0.74 -18.74 11.35
C PRO A 223 0.17 -19.81 11.96
N ILE A 224 1.37 -19.46 12.45
CA ILE A 224 2.38 -20.42 12.91
C ILE A 224 2.25 -20.66 14.43
N PRO A 225 1.84 -21.86 14.89
CA PRO A 225 1.78 -22.17 16.31
C PRO A 225 3.14 -22.00 17.01
N LYS A 226 3.17 -21.61 18.29
CA LYS A 226 4.43 -21.43 19.05
C LYS A 226 5.18 -22.73 19.28
N ASP A 227 4.46 -23.84 19.36
CA ASP A 227 5.01 -25.17 19.64
C ASP A 227 5.37 -25.97 18.38
N ARG A 228 5.07 -25.45 17.18
CA ARG A 228 5.31 -26.13 15.91
C ARG A 228 6.28 -25.35 15.04
N ALA A 229 7.22 -26.08 14.42
CA ALA A 229 8.00 -25.53 13.33
C ALA A 229 7.09 -25.28 12.11
N GLY A 230 7.21 -24.09 11.51
CA GLY A 230 6.52 -23.72 10.29
C GLY A 230 7.34 -22.66 9.55
N LYS A 231 6.98 -22.39 8.30
CA LYS A 231 7.69 -21.39 7.49
C LYS A 231 6.70 -20.32 7.03
N ALA A 232 6.61 -19.26 7.82
CA ALA A 232 5.74 -18.12 7.57
C ALA A 232 5.88 -17.58 6.14
N ALA A 233 4.74 -17.26 5.53
CA ALA A 233 4.64 -16.56 4.27
C ALA A 233 3.49 -15.57 4.34
N HIS A 234 3.56 -14.54 3.50
CA HIS A 234 2.50 -13.57 3.31
C HIS A 234 2.26 -13.35 1.81
N GLY A 235 1.07 -12.86 1.51
CA GLY A 235 0.65 -12.43 0.19
C GLY A 235 -0.41 -11.35 0.34
N ASP A 236 -0.67 -10.65 -0.74
CA ASP A 236 -1.62 -9.55 -0.77
C ASP A 236 -2.40 -9.55 -2.06
N TYR A 237 -3.66 -9.13 -1.96
CA TYR A 237 -4.45 -8.66 -3.08
C TYR A 237 -4.72 -7.17 -2.89
N ALA A 238 -4.16 -6.34 -3.76
CA ALA A 238 -4.05 -4.89 -3.57
C ALA A 238 -4.79 -4.05 -4.63
N PRO A 239 -6.14 -4.03 -4.60
CA PRO A 239 -6.93 -3.29 -5.58
C PRO A 239 -6.83 -1.78 -5.31
N VAL A 240 -6.90 -1.00 -6.39
CA VAL A 240 -7.07 0.45 -6.32
C VAL A 240 -8.56 0.76 -6.35
N ILE A 241 -9.05 1.34 -5.26
CA ILE A 241 -10.47 1.66 -5.09
C ILE A 241 -10.63 3.18 -5.02
N PRO A 242 -11.69 3.79 -5.57
CA PRO A 242 -11.97 5.20 -5.33
C PRO A 242 -12.00 5.54 -3.84
N SER A 243 -11.59 6.77 -3.49
CA SER A 243 -11.72 7.28 -2.11
C SER A 243 -13.19 7.57 -1.79
N SER A 244 -13.94 6.49 -1.55
CA SER A 244 -15.39 6.43 -1.36
C SER A 244 -15.70 5.39 -0.29
N GLY A 245 -16.30 5.83 0.80
CA GLY A 245 -16.61 4.99 1.95
C GLY A 245 -17.51 3.82 1.59
N LYS A 246 -18.52 4.09 0.76
CA LYS A 246 -19.40 3.04 0.22
C LYS A 246 -18.61 1.95 -0.50
N MET A 247 -17.74 2.32 -1.44
CA MET A 247 -17.02 1.36 -2.29
C MET A 247 -15.99 0.55 -1.50
N VAL A 248 -15.33 1.17 -0.52
CA VAL A 248 -14.39 0.48 0.36
C VAL A 248 -15.13 -0.47 1.29
N LEU A 249 -16.24 -0.06 1.91
CA LEU A 249 -17.03 -0.94 2.77
C LEU A 249 -17.62 -2.12 1.99
N GLU A 250 -18.11 -1.89 0.77
CA GLU A 250 -18.56 -2.95 -0.13
C GLU A 250 -17.44 -3.95 -0.45
N TRP A 251 -16.21 -3.47 -0.67
CA TRP A 251 -15.05 -4.35 -0.85
C TRP A 251 -14.75 -5.20 0.39
N MET A 252 -14.80 -4.62 1.58
CA MET A 252 -14.62 -5.37 2.83
C MET A 252 -15.70 -6.45 2.99
N LYS A 253 -16.96 -6.11 2.71
CA LYS A 253 -18.10 -7.04 2.81
C LYS A 253 -18.01 -8.20 1.82
N VAL A 254 -17.51 -7.98 0.60
CA VAL A 254 -17.35 -9.07 -0.38
C VAL A 254 -16.09 -9.90 -0.17
N SER A 255 -15.00 -9.28 0.30
CA SER A 255 -13.74 -10.00 0.51
C SER A 255 -13.74 -10.85 1.77
N LYS A 256 -14.45 -10.44 2.84
CA LYS A 256 -14.57 -11.21 4.08
C LYS A 256 -14.98 -12.68 3.84
N PRO A 257 -16.13 -12.99 3.19
CA PRO A 257 -16.52 -14.38 2.97
C PRO A 257 -15.54 -15.16 2.08
N ILE A 258 -14.80 -14.51 1.18
CA ILE A 258 -13.77 -15.17 0.35
C ILE A 258 -12.57 -15.57 1.21
N CYS A 259 -12.12 -14.70 2.11
CA CYS A 259 -11.08 -15.01 3.09
C CYS A 259 -11.53 -16.17 4.00
N GLU A 260 -12.73 -16.07 4.56
CA GLU A 260 -13.25 -17.03 5.53
C GLU A 260 -13.47 -18.43 4.93
N ALA A 261 -13.98 -18.50 3.70
CA ALA A 261 -14.12 -19.76 2.96
C ALA A 261 -12.77 -20.46 2.71
N ASN A 262 -11.65 -19.71 2.75
CA ASN A 262 -10.30 -20.22 2.62
C ASN A 262 -9.56 -20.31 3.97
N GLY A 263 -10.28 -20.17 5.08
CA GLY A 263 -9.78 -20.45 6.43
C GLY A 263 -8.91 -19.36 7.04
N VAL A 264 -8.94 -18.14 6.50
CA VAL A 264 -8.20 -16.98 7.04
C VAL A 264 -9.15 -15.83 7.36
N GLU A 265 -8.77 -15.02 8.34
CA GLU A 265 -9.50 -13.80 8.66
C GLU A 265 -9.32 -12.73 7.57
N LEU A 266 -10.28 -11.80 7.44
CA LEU A 266 -10.09 -10.60 6.64
C LEU A 266 -9.10 -9.68 7.34
N MET A 267 -7.82 -9.80 6.98
CA MET A 267 -6.78 -8.86 7.35
C MET A 267 -6.67 -7.78 6.28
N ALA A 268 -6.94 -6.54 6.68
CA ALA A 268 -6.93 -5.41 5.75
C ALA A 268 -6.31 -4.16 6.38
N ASP A 269 -5.40 -3.54 5.62
CA ASP A 269 -5.03 -2.13 5.73
C ASP A 269 -5.29 -1.42 4.41
N PHE A 270 -5.17 -0.10 4.45
CA PHE A 270 -5.04 0.67 3.23
C PHE A 270 -4.36 2.02 3.43
N PHE A 271 -3.78 2.50 2.34
CA PHE A 271 -3.13 3.80 2.24
C PHE A 271 -4.05 4.74 1.47
N MET A 272 -4.56 5.75 2.17
CA MET A 272 -5.45 6.74 1.57
C MET A 272 -4.65 7.84 0.88
N HIS A 273 -4.83 7.91 -0.44
CA HIS A 273 -4.48 9.06 -1.25
C HIS A 273 -5.68 10.00 -1.41
N GLU A 274 -5.49 11.13 -2.07
CA GLU A 274 -6.50 12.18 -2.19
C GLU A 274 -7.74 11.72 -2.98
N ARG A 275 -7.56 10.85 -3.98
CA ARG A 275 -8.65 10.44 -4.89
C ARG A 275 -8.90 8.94 -4.94
N HIS A 276 -7.97 8.16 -4.41
CA HIS A 276 -8.02 6.71 -4.45
C HIS A 276 -7.42 6.15 -3.18
N ILE A 277 -7.67 4.87 -2.98
CA ILE A 277 -7.15 4.08 -1.87
C ILE A 277 -6.38 2.93 -2.49
N VAL A 278 -5.14 2.76 -2.03
CA VAL A 278 -4.36 1.57 -2.30
C VAL A 278 -4.62 0.63 -1.13
N LEU A 279 -5.47 -0.35 -1.37
CA LEU A 279 -5.93 -1.30 -0.36
C LEU A 279 -5.01 -2.51 -0.30
N MET A 280 -4.79 -3.10 0.87
CA MET A 280 -4.11 -4.39 0.98
C MET A 280 -5.00 -5.38 1.72
N ASN A 281 -5.57 -6.33 0.99
CA ASN A 281 -6.08 -7.55 1.60
C ASN A 281 -4.91 -8.50 1.76
N MET A 282 -4.24 -8.43 2.89
CA MET A 282 -3.13 -9.33 3.20
C MET A 282 -3.64 -10.67 3.71
N PHE A 283 -2.88 -11.72 3.47
CA PHE A 283 -3.12 -13.04 4.03
C PHE A 283 -1.79 -13.73 4.30
N THR A 284 -1.77 -14.55 5.35
CA THR A 284 -0.57 -15.25 5.82
C THR A 284 -0.85 -16.75 5.92
N TRP A 285 0.17 -17.56 5.67
CA TRP A 285 0.05 -19.01 5.76
C TRP A 285 1.40 -19.66 6.13
N ASP A 286 1.35 -20.94 6.50
CA ASP A 286 2.55 -21.78 6.56
C ASP A 286 2.85 -22.34 5.15
N GLN A 287 3.94 -21.90 4.52
CA GLN A 287 4.26 -22.35 3.16
C GLN A 287 4.71 -23.82 3.08
N THR A 288 4.96 -24.47 4.22
CA THR A 288 5.20 -25.92 4.28
C THR A 288 3.91 -26.72 4.19
N ASP A 289 2.75 -26.09 4.47
CA ASP A 289 1.43 -26.72 4.40
C ASP A 289 0.87 -26.64 2.96
N PRO A 290 0.73 -27.78 2.25
CA PRO A 290 0.19 -27.80 0.89
C PRO A 290 -1.28 -27.37 0.81
N GLU A 291 -2.10 -27.69 1.82
CA GLU A 291 -3.52 -27.36 1.84
C GLU A 291 -3.71 -25.84 2.00
N GLN A 292 -2.91 -25.21 2.88
CA GLN A 292 -2.94 -23.76 3.02
C GLN A 292 -2.50 -23.05 1.74
N LYS A 293 -1.45 -23.53 1.06
CA LYS A 293 -1.03 -22.96 -0.23
C LYS A 293 -2.14 -22.99 -1.27
N GLU A 294 -2.85 -24.11 -1.37
CA GLU A 294 -3.98 -24.27 -2.29
C GLU A 294 -5.15 -23.33 -1.93
N LYS A 295 -5.46 -23.18 -0.64
CA LYS A 295 -6.43 -22.21 -0.14
C LYS A 295 -6.04 -20.76 -0.48
N MET A 296 -4.76 -20.40 -0.35
CA MET A 296 -4.31 -19.03 -0.66
C MET A 296 -4.38 -18.74 -2.17
N GLN A 297 -4.15 -19.74 -3.02
CA GLN A 297 -4.39 -19.61 -4.47
C GLN A 297 -5.87 -19.35 -4.77
N ARG A 298 -6.78 -20.17 -4.22
CA ARG A 298 -8.23 -19.96 -4.37
C ARG A 298 -8.69 -18.61 -3.84
N LEU A 299 -8.18 -18.18 -2.69
CA LEU A 299 -8.45 -16.88 -2.12
C LEU A 299 -8.05 -15.76 -3.10
N TYR A 300 -6.81 -15.80 -3.60
CA TYR A 300 -6.30 -14.79 -4.52
C TYR A 300 -7.17 -14.68 -5.78
N TYR A 301 -7.52 -15.81 -6.39
CA TYR A 301 -8.38 -15.81 -7.58
C TYR A 301 -9.83 -15.41 -7.30
N GLY A 302 -10.38 -15.76 -6.13
CA GLY A 302 -11.68 -15.27 -5.70
C GLY A 302 -11.71 -13.74 -5.58
N LEU A 303 -10.68 -13.14 -4.98
CA LEU A 303 -10.54 -11.68 -4.89
C LEU A 303 -10.34 -11.05 -6.29
N TYR A 304 -9.55 -11.69 -7.15
CA TYR A 304 -9.35 -11.27 -8.54
C TYR A 304 -10.67 -11.17 -9.31
N GLU A 305 -11.50 -12.21 -9.25
CA GLU A 305 -12.78 -12.25 -9.96
C GLU A 305 -13.73 -11.15 -9.47
N GLU A 306 -13.80 -10.92 -8.16
CA GLU A 306 -14.63 -9.83 -7.62
C GLU A 306 -14.11 -8.44 -7.98
N ALA A 307 -12.79 -8.26 -8.02
CA ALA A 307 -12.16 -7.01 -8.45
C ALA A 307 -12.41 -6.74 -9.94
N LYS A 308 -12.26 -7.76 -10.80
CA LYS A 308 -12.52 -7.67 -12.24
C LYS A 308 -13.97 -7.26 -12.53
N LYS A 309 -14.94 -7.87 -11.85
CA LYS A 309 -16.38 -7.50 -11.96
C LYS A 309 -16.65 -6.01 -11.64
N ARG A 310 -15.85 -5.42 -10.74
CA ARG A 310 -15.98 -4.02 -10.29
C ARG A 310 -15.09 -3.05 -11.05
N GLY A 311 -14.22 -3.53 -11.94
CA GLY A 311 -13.22 -2.72 -12.63
C GLY A 311 -12.12 -2.21 -11.68
N TYR A 312 -11.84 -2.90 -10.59
CA TYR A 312 -10.78 -2.55 -9.65
C TYR A 312 -9.45 -3.16 -10.12
N GLY A 313 -8.62 -2.34 -10.75
CA GLY A 313 -7.27 -2.72 -11.15
C GLY A 313 -6.32 -2.84 -9.95
N MET A 314 -5.17 -3.49 -10.17
CA MET A 314 -4.13 -3.69 -9.17
C MET A 314 -2.97 -2.73 -9.40
N TYR A 315 -2.43 -2.11 -8.34
CA TYR A 315 -1.27 -1.23 -8.48
C TYR A 315 0.06 -2.01 -8.57
N ARG A 316 0.12 -3.20 -7.94
CA ARG A 316 1.25 -4.15 -7.89
C ARG A 316 0.73 -5.57 -7.62
N GLY A 317 1.56 -6.57 -7.88
CA GLY A 317 1.29 -7.95 -7.47
C GLY A 317 2.52 -8.84 -7.52
N HIS A 318 2.34 -10.07 -7.03
CA HIS A 318 3.35 -11.12 -7.01
C HIS A 318 3.74 -11.57 -8.43
N VAL A 319 4.97 -12.06 -8.61
CA VAL A 319 5.51 -12.47 -9.93
C VAL A 319 4.65 -13.51 -10.64
N ASN A 320 4.05 -14.43 -9.88
CA ASN A 320 3.14 -15.46 -10.41
C ASN A 320 1.82 -14.90 -10.96
N HIS A 321 1.47 -13.65 -10.66
CA HIS A 321 0.18 -13.07 -11.04
C HIS A 321 0.33 -11.89 -12.00
N MET A 322 1.55 -11.57 -12.45
CA MET A 322 1.80 -10.39 -13.29
C MET A 322 1.07 -10.46 -14.63
N ASP A 323 1.01 -11.64 -15.27
CA ASP A 323 0.26 -11.84 -16.51
C ASP A 323 -1.25 -11.66 -16.31
N LEU A 324 -1.79 -12.26 -15.25
CA LEU A 324 -3.20 -12.15 -14.87
C LEU A 324 -3.62 -10.70 -14.57
N ILE A 325 -2.76 -9.97 -13.85
CA ILE A 325 -2.99 -8.55 -13.56
C ILE A 325 -2.91 -7.72 -14.85
N ALA A 326 -1.92 -7.98 -15.70
CA ALA A 326 -1.78 -7.29 -16.97
C ALA A 326 -2.97 -7.54 -17.92
N GLU A 327 -3.64 -8.69 -17.82
CA GLU A 327 -4.88 -9.00 -18.54
C GLU A 327 -6.01 -8.01 -18.21
N MET A 328 -6.05 -7.43 -17.00
CA MET A 328 -7.08 -6.45 -16.62
C MET A 328 -7.06 -5.18 -17.48
N ASN A 329 -5.95 -4.88 -18.14
CA ASN A 329 -5.86 -3.80 -19.12
C ASN A 329 -6.48 -4.24 -20.46
N ASP A 330 -7.78 -4.51 -20.48
CA ASP A 330 -8.49 -5.14 -21.62
C ASP A 330 -8.98 -4.16 -22.70
N PHE A 331 -9.04 -2.87 -22.37
CA PHE A 331 -9.56 -1.84 -23.26
C PHE A 331 -8.90 -1.90 -24.66
N ASN A 332 -9.76 -1.85 -25.70
CA ASN A 332 -9.37 -1.87 -27.10
C ASN A 332 -8.40 -3.04 -27.42
N ASN A 333 -8.82 -4.24 -27.00
CA ASN A 333 -8.12 -5.52 -27.20
C ASN A 333 -6.74 -5.58 -26.51
N HIS A 334 -6.61 -4.99 -25.32
CA HIS A 334 -5.33 -4.80 -24.63
C HIS A 334 -4.36 -3.81 -25.31
N ALA A 335 -4.87 -2.65 -25.74
CA ALA A 335 -4.05 -1.66 -26.45
C ALA A 335 -2.85 -1.16 -25.65
N TYR A 336 -3.01 -1.03 -24.32
CA TYR A 336 -1.92 -0.67 -23.41
C TYR A 336 -0.77 -1.70 -23.47
N ASN A 337 -1.07 -2.98 -23.28
CA ASN A 337 -0.08 -4.05 -23.29
C ASN A 337 0.65 -4.09 -24.63
N ARG A 338 -0.08 -4.03 -25.75
CA ARG A 338 0.53 -4.00 -27.10
C ARG A 338 1.45 -2.80 -27.29
N LEU A 339 1.12 -1.62 -26.74
CA LEU A 339 1.98 -0.44 -26.83
C LEU A 339 3.28 -0.63 -26.03
N VAL A 340 3.16 -1.06 -24.76
CA VAL A 340 4.33 -1.26 -23.90
C VAL A 340 5.25 -2.36 -24.46
N GLU A 341 4.68 -3.41 -25.04
CA GLU A 341 5.46 -4.46 -25.70
C GLU A 341 6.15 -3.99 -26.99
N LYS A 342 5.53 -3.10 -27.76
CA LYS A 342 6.20 -2.45 -28.91
C LYS A 342 7.41 -1.62 -28.45
N ILE A 343 7.28 -0.89 -27.34
CA ILE A 343 8.40 -0.15 -26.74
C ILE A 343 9.48 -1.14 -26.27
N LYS A 344 9.08 -2.22 -25.59
CA LYS A 344 10.01 -3.26 -25.12
C LYS A 344 10.81 -3.87 -26.27
N ASP A 345 10.16 -4.28 -27.36
CA ASP A 345 10.84 -4.88 -28.50
C ASP A 345 11.79 -3.90 -29.20
N ALA A 346 11.45 -2.60 -29.21
CA ALA A 346 12.28 -1.57 -29.81
C ALA A 346 13.53 -1.26 -28.96
N VAL A 347 13.39 -1.20 -27.63
CA VAL A 347 14.47 -0.88 -26.69
C VAL A 347 15.33 -2.12 -26.37
N ASP A 348 14.74 -3.31 -26.33
CA ASP A 348 15.39 -4.58 -26.00
C ASP A 348 15.09 -5.65 -27.06
N PRO A 349 15.66 -5.55 -28.28
CA PRO A 349 15.38 -6.48 -29.38
C PRO A 349 15.81 -7.92 -29.06
N ASN A 350 16.80 -8.07 -28.18
CA ASN A 350 17.26 -9.38 -27.71
C ASN A 350 16.48 -9.88 -26.49
N GLY A 351 15.55 -9.10 -25.92
CA GLY A 351 14.74 -9.49 -24.77
C GLY A 351 15.55 -9.97 -23.57
N ILE A 352 16.63 -9.29 -23.21
CA ILE A 352 17.55 -9.73 -22.14
C ILE A 352 17.13 -9.25 -20.75
N LEU A 353 16.49 -8.08 -20.64
CA LEU A 353 16.15 -7.51 -19.34
C LEU A 353 14.80 -8.03 -18.85
N ALA A 354 14.81 -8.77 -17.74
CA ALA A 354 13.67 -9.20 -16.93
C ALA A 354 12.38 -9.53 -17.73
N PRO A 355 12.41 -10.50 -18.67
CA PRO A 355 11.25 -10.89 -19.45
C PRO A 355 10.08 -11.33 -18.55
N GLY A 356 8.88 -10.84 -18.83
CA GLY A 356 7.66 -11.16 -18.07
C GLY A 356 7.36 -10.25 -16.88
N LYS A 357 8.27 -9.33 -16.51
CA LYS A 357 7.98 -8.31 -15.48
C LYS A 357 6.75 -7.48 -15.88
N GLN A 358 5.75 -7.42 -14.99
CA GLN A 358 4.43 -6.81 -15.22
C GLN A 358 3.68 -7.36 -16.45
N GLY A 359 3.94 -8.60 -16.83
CA GLY A 359 3.36 -9.22 -18.02
C GLY A 359 3.86 -8.64 -19.34
N ILE A 360 5.00 -7.95 -19.32
CA ILE A 360 5.64 -7.39 -20.51
C ILE A 360 6.65 -8.40 -21.05
N TRP A 361 6.28 -9.07 -22.14
CA TRP A 361 7.10 -10.12 -22.75
C TRP A 361 7.77 -9.63 -24.05
N PRO A 362 9.11 -9.73 -24.15
CA PRO A 362 9.80 -9.53 -25.43
C PRO A 362 9.28 -10.50 -26.48
N ASN A 363 9.29 -10.10 -27.76
CA ASN A 363 8.72 -10.90 -28.86
C ASN A 363 9.08 -12.39 -28.82
N ARG A 364 10.37 -12.70 -28.61
CA ARG A 364 10.87 -14.09 -28.58
C ARG A 364 10.34 -14.93 -27.41
N PHE A 365 9.84 -14.31 -26.34
CA PHE A 365 9.35 -14.98 -25.12
C PHE A 365 7.84 -14.84 -24.90
N ARG A 366 7.09 -14.19 -25.81
CA ARG A 366 5.63 -14.06 -25.67
C ARG A 366 4.90 -15.40 -25.56
N HIS A 367 5.46 -16.45 -26.13
CA HIS A 367 4.92 -17.81 -26.02
C HIS A 367 5.00 -18.41 -24.60
N LEU A 368 5.76 -17.80 -23.69
CA LEU A 368 5.87 -18.20 -22.28
C LEU A 368 4.86 -17.49 -21.38
N ARG A 369 4.10 -16.52 -21.92
CA ARG A 369 3.07 -15.81 -21.16
C ARG A 369 2.06 -16.80 -20.60
N ASP A 370 1.78 -16.70 -19.31
CA ASP A 370 0.74 -17.52 -18.71
C ASP A 370 -0.62 -17.07 -19.26
N THR A 371 -1.29 -17.99 -19.94
CA THR A 371 -2.62 -17.78 -20.51
C THR A 371 -3.66 -18.68 -19.84
N GLN A 372 -3.24 -19.47 -18.83
CA GLN A 372 -4.15 -20.34 -18.13
C GLN A 372 -5.00 -19.50 -17.19
N LYS A 373 -6.30 -19.42 -17.50
CA LYS A 373 -7.27 -19.03 -16.49
C LYS A 373 -7.18 -20.08 -15.36
N PRO A 374 -7.05 -19.67 -14.10
CA PRO A 374 -7.12 -20.59 -12.98
C PRO A 374 -8.42 -21.39 -13.09
N THR A 375 -8.31 -22.71 -13.23
CA THR A 375 -9.42 -23.62 -12.92
C THR A 375 -9.64 -23.52 -11.41
N VAL A 376 -10.68 -22.77 -11.04
CA VAL A 376 -11.19 -22.68 -9.66
C VAL A 376 -11.84 -23.98 -9.24
#